data_AF-A0A2G9TCX0-F1
#
_entry.id   AF-A0A2G9TCX0-F1
#
_cell.length_a   1.000
_cell.length_b   1.000
_cell.length_c   1.000
_cell.angle_alpha   90.00
_cell.angle_beta   90.00
_cell.angle_gamma   90.00
#
_symmetry.space_group_name_H-M   'P 1'
#
loop_
_entity.id
_entity.type
_entity.pdbx_description
1 polymer ?
#
loop_
_entity_poly.entity_id
_entity_poly.type
_entity_poly.pdbx_seq_one_letter_code
_entity_poly.pdbx_strand_id
1 'polypeptide(L)'
;MGVRTNGIQVFVPKYGLESVIVLQQGKGTTIDIEEFCVRSGEHVIRELDRVTVRIRLDESNVQRRRIALDLIEPSTMPGLSVDFDLSESIGVGI
;
A
#
# COMPACT_ATOMS: atom_id res chain seq x y z
N MET A 1 -5.60 -6.57 6.69
CA MET A 1 -6.18 -5.35 7.30
C MET A 1 -6.91 -4.58 6.19
N GLY A 2 -7.64 -3.51 6.51
CA GLY A 2 -8.73 -2.97 5.68
C GLY A 2 -8.32 -2.10 4.49
N VAL A 3 -9.33 -1.68 3.72
CA VAL A 3 -9.15 -0.80 2.55
C VAL A 3 -9.37 0.66 2.94
N ARG A 4 -8.50 1.55 2.43
CA ARG A 4 -8.56 3.00 2.62
C ARG A 4 -8.76 3.69 1.28
N THR A 5 -9.20 4.95 1.31
CA THR A 5 -9.42 5.78 0.11
C THR A 5 -8.18 5.90 -0.78
N ASN A 6 -6.98 5.88 -0.19
CA ASN A 6 -5.71 6.04 -0.88
C ASN A 6 -4.89 4.74 -1.00
N GLY A 7 -5.39 3.60 -0.54
CA GLY A 7 -4.65 2.35 -0.63
C GLY A 7 -5.12 1.25 0.31
N ILE A 8 -4.22 0.32 0.64
CA ILE A 8 -4.52 -0.78 1.57
C ILE A 8 -3.74 -0.62 2.86
N GLN A 9 -4.42 -0.85 3.97
CA GLN A 9 -3.80 -0.88 5.27
C GLN A 9 -3.31 -2.31 5.51
N VAL A 10 -2.03 -2.50 5.85
CA VAL A 10 -1.42 -3.82 6.10
C VAL A 10 -0.81 -3.88 7.50
N PHE A 11 -1.11 -4.98 8.20
CA PHE A 11 -0.54 -5.29 9.51
C PHE A 11 0.43 -6.46 9.35
N VAL A 12 1.64 -6.33 9.89
CA VAL A 12 2.69 -7.34 9.87
C VAL A 12 2.89 -7.86 11.30
N PRO A 13 2.20 -8.96 11.70
CA PRO A 13 2.14 -9.40 13.08
C PRO A 13 3.50 -9.71 13.69
N LYS A 14 4.42 -10.26 12.89
CA LYS A 14 5.76 -10.66 13.32
C LYS A 14 6.56 -9.51 13.94
N TYR A 15 6.31 -8.28 13.51
CA TYR A 15 7.02 -7.08 13.95
C TYR A 15 6.12 -6.08 14.69
N GLY A 16 4.83 -6.39 14.87
CA GLY A 16 3.85 -5.43 15.37
C GLY A 16 3.75 -4.16 14.52
N LEU A 17 4.10 -4.25 13.23
CA LEU A 17 4.17 -3.10 12.32
C LEU A 17 2.84 -2.93 11.59
N GLU A 18 2.33 -1.71 11.61
CA GLU A 18 1.14 -1.32 10.89
C GLU A 18 1.46 -0.17 9.93
N SER A 19 1.09 -0.29 8.66
CA SER A 19 1.34 0.78 7.68
C SER A 19 0.34 0.73 6.51
N VAL A 20 0.29 1.81 5.75
CA VAL A 20 -0.55 1.96 4.55
C VAL A 20 0.31 1.84 3.31
N ILE A 21 -0.05 0.93 2.41
CA ILE A 21 0.50 0.86 1.07
C ILE A 21 -0.38 1.71 0.18
N VAL A 22 0.13 2.86 -0.23
CA VAL A 22 -0.56 3.79 -1.13
C VAL A 22 -0.58 3.21 -2.54
N LEU A 23 -1.74 3.27 -3.19
CA LEU A 23 -1.96 2.73 -4.52
C LEU A 23 -2.32 3.86 -5.49
N GLN A 24 -1.73 3.85 -6.68
CA GLN A 24 -2.11 4.80 -7.73
C GLN A 24 -3.39 4.36 -8.43
N GLN A 25 -4.46 5.14 -8.30
CA GLN A 25 -5.66 4.96 -9.11
C GLN A 25 -5.39 5.34 -10.57
N GLY A 26 -5.99 4.61 -11.53
CA GLY A 26 -5.95 4.97 -12.95
C GLY A 26 -4.95 4.21 -13.83
N LYS A 27 -4.15 3.29 -13.26
CA LYS A 27 -3.26 2.36 -14.02
C LYS A 27 -3.77 0.91 -14.00
N GLY A 28 -5.07 0.72 -14.17
CA GLY A 28 -5.71 -0.59 -14.06
C GLY A 28 -5.98 -1.04 -12.62
N THR A 29 -5.69 -0.18 -11.63
CA THR A 29 -6.01 -0.39 -10.21
C THR A 29 -7.16 0.52 -9.79
N THR A 30 -8.18 -0.09 -9.18
CA THR A 30 -9.41 0.55 -8.69
C THR A 30 -9.60 0.21 -7.23
N ILE A 31 -9.83 1.23 -6.40
CA ILE A 31 -10.15 1.08 -4.98
C ILE A 31 -11.66 1.25 -4.84
N ASP A 32 -12.32 0.20 -4.37
CA ASP A 32 -13.76 0.16 -4.12
C ASP A 32 -13.99 0.14 -2.62
N ILE A 33 -14.43 1.29 -2.09
CA ILE A 33 -14.57 1.52 -0.65
C ILE A 33 -15.87 0.88 -0.13
N GLU A 34 -16.90 0.80 -0.99
CA GLU A 34 -18.20 0.22 -0.63
C GLU A 34 -18.10 -1.30 -0.49
N GLU A 35 -17.36 -1.94 -1.41
CA GLU A 35 -17.09 -3.38 -1.39
C GLU A 35 -15.85 -3.76 -0.56
N PHE A 36 -15.21 -2.78 0.07
CA PHE A 36 -13.96 -2.91 0.82
C PHE A 36 -12.90 -3.76 0.11
N CYS A 37 -12.68 -3.47 -1.18
CA CYS A 37 -11.74 -4.22 -1.99
C CYS A 37 -10.94 -3.35 -2.95
N VAL A 38 -9.77 -3.84 -3.33
CA VAL A 38 -8.94 -3.26 -4.37
C VAL A 38 -8.86 -4.24 -5.52
N ARG A 39 -9.21 -3.77 -6.72
CA ARG A 39 -9.16 -4.55 -7.96
C ARG A 39 -8.02 -4.05 -8.82
N SER A 40 -7.23 -4.96 -9.37
CA SER A 40 -6.22 -4.62 -10.37
C SER A 40 -6.09 -5.74 -11.39
N GLY A 41 -6.54 -5.48 -12.63
CA GLY A 41 -6.73 -6.52 -13.64
C GLY A 41 -7.63 -7.65 -13.11
N GLU A 42 -7.11 -8.87 -13.09
CA GLU A 42 -7.82 -10.06 -12.58
C GLU A 42 -7.68 -10.27 -11.07
N HIS A 43 -6.83 -9.49 -10.38
CA HIS A 43 -6.57 -9.65 -8.95
C HIS A 43 -7.52 -8.79 -8.13
N VAL A 44 -8.05 -9.36 -7.05
CA VAL A 44 -8.87 -8.66 -6.07
C VAL A 44 -8.27 -8.91 -4.69
N ILE A 45 -7.93 -7.83 -3.98
CA ILE A 45 -7.54 -7.85 -2.58
C ILE A 45 -8.73 -7.35 -1.76
N ARG A 46 -9.16 -8.14 -0.78
CA ARG A 46 -10.23 -7.77 0.16
C ARG A 46 -9.64 -7.52 1.55
N GLU A 47 -10.47 -6.98 2.43
CA GLU A 47 -10.07 -6.87 3.83
C GLU A 47 -9.73 -8.24 4.42
N LEU A 48 -8.76 -8.24 5.33
CA LEU A 48 -8.27 -9.43 6.03
C LEU A 48 -7.58 -10.48 5.14
N ASP A 49 -7.50 -10.25 3.83
CA ASP A 49 -6.69 -11.10 2.96
C ASP A 49 -5.22 -11.07 3.37
N ARG A 50 -4.59 -12.23 3.22
CA ARG A 50 -3.15 -12.38 3.44
C ARG A 50 -2.39 -11.84 2.24
N VAL A 51 -1.45 -10.95 2.51
CA VAL A 51 -0.56 -10.36 1.50
C VAL A 51 0.90 -10.63 1.86
N THR A 52 1.74 -10.72 0.83
CA THR A 52 3.20 -10.77 1.00
C THR A 52 3.75 -9.37 0.78
N VAL A 53 4.45 -8.84 1.79
CA VAL A 53 5.06 -7.51 1.74
C VAL A 53 6.56 -7.57 1.97
N ARG A 54 7.29 -6.65 1.36
CA ARG A 54 8.70 -6.37 1.65
C ARG A 54 8.78 -5.15 2.55
N ILE A 55 9.50 -5.30 3.66
CA ILE A 55 9.80 -4.20 4.57
C ILE A 55 11.14 -3.59 4.15
N ARG A 56 11.19 -2.28 3.96
CA ARG A 56 12.43 -1.55 3.68
C ARG A 56 12.55 -0.31 4.56
N LEU A 57 13.78 0.09 4.85
CA LEU A 57 14.05 1.39 5.45
C LEU A 57 14.20 2.40 4.32
N ASP A 58 13.36 3.42 4.33
CA ASP A 58 13.47 4.57 3.43
C ASP A 58 14.32 5.64 4.11
N GLU A 59 15.54 5.81 3.61
CA GLU A 59 16.53 6.76 4.11
C GLU A 59 16.68 7.99 3.21
N SER A 60 15.80 8.15 2.21
CA SER A 60 15.87 9.23 1.22
C SER A 60 15.84 10.61 1.88
N ASN A 61 15.11 10.75 2.99
CA ASN A 61 15.15 11.92 3.85
C ASN A 61 15.80 11.59 5.20
N VAL A 62 17.02 12.10 5.42
CA VAL A 62 17.80 11.84 6.65
C VAL A 62 17.06 12.26 7.93
N GLN A 63 16.23 13.31 7.86
CA GLN A 63 15.43 13.80 8.99
C GLN A 63 14.10 13.05 9.17
N ARG A 64 13.65 12.32 8.14
CA ARG A 64 12.36 11.60 8.12
C ARG A 64 12.53 10.16 7.63
N ARG A 65 13.49 9.45 8.23
CA ARG A 65 13.65 8.01 7.97
C ARG A 65 12.38 7.28 8.38
N ARG A 66 11.88 6.42 7.51
CA ARG A 66 10.63 5.69 7.77
C ARG A 66 10.73 4.25 7.29
N ILE A 67 9.92 3.40 7.90
CA ILE A 67 9.72 2.04 7.40
C ILE A 67 8.70 2.12 6.26
N ALA A 68 9.10 1.72 5.07
CA ALA A 68 8.22 1.58 3.92
C ALA A 68 7.87 0.10 3.71
N LEU A 69 6.63 -0.14 3.29
CA LEU A 69 6.15 -1.46 2.89
C LEU A 69 5.92 -1.46 1.38
N ASP A 70 6.51 -2.44 0.70
CA ASP A 70 6.20 -2.71 -0.70
C ASP A 70 5.35 -3.97 -0.78
N LEU A 71 4.23 -3.91 -1.51
CA LEU A 71 3.44 -5.11 -1.80
C LEU A 71 4.18 -5.96 -2.82
N ILE A 72 4.42 -7.23 -2.50
CA ILE A 72 5.10 -8.19 -3.38
C ILE A 72 4.09 -9.15 -4.01
N GLU A 73 3.10 -9.60 -3.25
CA GLU A 73 2.02 -10.45 -3.77
C GLU A 73 0.64 -9.87 -3.45
N PRO A 74 -0.26 -9.83 -4.44
CA PRO A 74 -0.09 -10.29 -5.82
C PRO A 74 0.87 -9.40 -6.67
N SER A 75 1.88 -10.02 -7.29
CA SER A 75 3.01 -9.36 -7.97
C SER A 75 2.64 -8.71 -9.30
N THR A 76 1.49 -9.10 -9.85
CA THR A 76 0.95 -8.69 -11.14
C THR A 76 0.07 -7.44 -11.09
N MET A 77 0.01 -6.72 -9.96
CA MET A 77 -0.75 -5.46 -9.88
C MET A 77 0.08 -4.26 -10.37
N PRO A 78 -0.22 -3.69 -11.55
CA PRO A 78 0.39 -2.44 -12.00
C PRO A 78 0.03 -1.27 -11.06
N GLY A 79 1.01 -0.42 -10.74
CA GLY A 79 0.80 0.80 -9.92
C GLY A 79 1.03 0.63 -8.42
N LEU A 80 1.76 -0.42 -8.00
CA LEU A 80 2.21 -0.60 -6.63
C LEU A 80 3.34 0.35 -6.21
N SER A 81 3.48 0.50 -4.89
CA SER A 81 4.31 1.45 -4.13
C SER A 81 5.80 1.55 -4.48
N VAL A 82 6.31 0.74 -5.42
CA VAL A 82 7.69 0.84 -5.90
C VAL A 82 7.95 2.16 -6.65
N ASP A 83 6.94 2.78 -7.24
CA ASP A 83 7.08 4.06 -7.97
C ASP A 83 6.57 5.29 -7.20
N PHE A 84 6.10 5.14 -5.95
CA PHE A 84 5.52 6.25 -5.20
C PHE A 84 6.47 6.72 -4.10
N ASP A 85 7.20 7.81 -4.35
CA ASP A 85 7.97 8.48 -3.32
C ASP A 85 7.05 9.26 -2.39
N LEU A 86 6.70 8.61 -1.27
CA LEU A 86 5.91 9.22 -0.20
C LEU A 86 6.66 10.41 0.46
N SER A 87 7.92 10.70 0.11
CA SER A 87 8.72 11.80 0.69
C SER A 87 8.35 13.15 0.09
N GLU A 88 7.82 13.15 -1.14
CA GLU A 88 7.44 14.34 -1.89
C GLU A 88 5.94 14.66 -1.77
N SER A 89 5.12 13.67 -1.43
CA SER A 89 3.69 13.87 -1.27
C SER A 89 3.36 14.57 0.06
N ILE A 90 2.83 15.79 -0.03
CA ILE A 90 2.16 16.48 1.08
C ILE A 90 0.94 15.63 1.46
N GLY A 91 1.04 14.87 2.55
CA GLY A 91 -0.11 14.16 3.10
C GLY A 91 -1.16 15.18 3.52
N VAL A 92 -2.20 15.36 2.71
CA VAL A 92 -3.41 16.07 3.15
C VAL A 92 -4.15 15.10 4.07
N GLY A 93 -3.79 15.14 5.35
CA GLY A 93 -4.60 14.57 6.41
C GLY A 93 -5.86 15.39 6.53
N ILE A 94 -7.02 14.76 6.28
CA ILE A 94 -8.32 15.26 6.72
C ILE A 94 -8.56 14.72 8.13
#